data_AF-A0A930GUX9-F1
#
_entry.id   AF-A0A930GUX9-F1
#
_cell.length_a   1.000
_cell.length_b   1.000
_cell.length_c   1.000
_cell.angle_alpha   90.00
_cell.angle_beta   90.00
_cell.angle_gamma   90.00
#
_symmetry.space_group_name_H-M   'P 1'
#
loop_
_entity.id
_entity.type
_entity.pdbx_description
1 polymer ?
#
loop_
_entity_poly.entity_id
_entity_poly.type
_entity_poly.pdbx_seq_one_letter_code
_entity_poly.pdbx_strand_id
1 'polypeptide(L)'
;MLIKKGLLSTLSIALIMGFSAQTADADTHKRRHPRTQAEHGKLHPACKKYLDRRAAWYKYKGNRAELKENRKARKAFRQLPYKEQRIQCRAAYEAFDDFDHGKFRR
;
A
#
# COMPACT_ATOMS: atom_id res chain seq x y z
N MET A 1 10.85 39.64 -22.76
CA MET A 1 10.29 38.36 -23.24
C MET A 1 11.34 37.27 -23.00
N LEU A 2 11.08 36.34 -22.06
CA LEU A 2 10.69 34.94 -22.34
C LEU A 2 11.90 34.13 -22.93
N ILE A 3 12.40 33.00 -22.40
CA ILE A 3 11.84 31.93 -21.58
C ILE A 3 13.00 31.17 -20.91
N LYS A 4 12.89 30.92 -19.60
CA LYS A 4 13.72 29.94 -18.86
C LYS A 4 13.40 28.54 -19.36
N LYS A 5 14.32 27.88 -20.08
CA LYS A 5 14.18 26.46 -20.43
C LYS A 5 14.61 25.61 -19.21
N GLY A 6 13.66 25.39 -18.31
CA GLY A 6 13.77 24.34 -17.31
C GLY A 6 13.75 22.99 -18.00
N LEU A 7 14.89 22.30 -18.01
CA LEU A 7 14.97 20.88 -18.36
C LEU A 7 14.21 20.11 -17.29
N LEU A 8 12.95 19.82 -17.60
CA LEU A 8 12.10 18.91 -16.83
C LEU A 8 12.76 17.52 -16.84
N SER A 9 13.37 17.18 -15.70
CA SER A 9 13.87 15.86 -15.38
C SER A 9 12.71 14.85 -15.37
N THR A 10 12.46 14.22 -16.51
CA THR A 10 11.50 13.11 -16.64
C THR A 10 12.13 11.82 -16.12
N LEU A 11 12.10 11.63 -14.80
CA LEU A 11 12.33 10.33 -14.17
C LEU A 11 11.00 9.61 -13.99
N SER A 12 10.53 8.98 -15.05
CA SER A 12 9.42 8.02 -14.97
C SER A 12 9.95 6.68 -14.47
N ILE A 13 10.04 6.52 -13.15
CA ILE A 13 10.27 5.21 -12.54
C ILE A 13 8.91 4.52 -12.45
N ALA A 14 8.56 3.79 -13.50
CA ALA A 14 7.45 2.84 -13.47
C ALA A 14 7.90 1.62 -12.64
N LEU A 15 7.66 1.66 -11.33
CA LEU A 15 7.74 0.49 -10.47
C LEU A 15 6.52 -0.39 -10.74
N ILE A 16 6.60 -1.19 -11.80
CA ILE A 16 5.69 -2.32 -12.02
C ILE A 16 6.12 -3.40 -11.02
N MET A 17 5.58 -3.35 -9.80
CA MET A 17 5.53 -4.54 -8.96
C MET A 17 4.45 -5.45 -9.54
N GLY A 18 4.86 -6.22 -10.55
CA GLY A 18 4.11 -7.37 -11.04
C GLY A 18 4.05 -8.42 -9.94
N PHE A 19 2.91 -8.49 -9.26
CA PHE A 19 2.60 -9.52 -8.30
C PHE A 19 2.29 -10.82 -9.06
N SER A 20 3.33 -11.47 -9.58
CA SER A 20 3.22 -12.82 -10.12
C SER A 20 3.22 -13.79 -8.94
N ALA A 21 2.03 -14.01 -8.37
CA ALA A 21 1.80 -15.17 -7.51
C ALA A 21 1.90 -16.42 -8.41
N GLN A 22 3.10 -16.99 -8.52
CA GLN A 22 3.29 -18.35 -8.99
C GLN A 22 2.49 -19.26 -8.06
N THR A 23 1.46 -19.88 -8.62
CA THR A 23 0.74 -21.00 -8.04
C THR A 23 1.71 -22.17 -7.93
N ALA A 24 2.33 -22.33 -6.76
CA ALA A 24 2.91 -23.61 -6.37
C ALA A 24 1.76 -24.49 -5.86
N ASP A 25 1.26 -25.34 -6.75
CA ASP A 25 0.54 -26.54 -6.37
C ASP A 25 1.50 -27.42 -5.58
N ALA A 26 1.24 -27.55 -4.27
CA ALA A 26 1.85 -28.55 -3.42
C ALA A 26 0.89 -28.85 -2.26
N ASP A 27 0.28 -30.02 -2.37
CA ASP A 27 -0.10 -30.95 -1.31
C ASP A 27 -0.70 -30.42 0.01
N THR A 28 -1.99 -30.78 0.17
CA THR A 28 -2.50 -31.57 1.30
C THR A 28 -2.08 -31.14 2.70
N HIS A 29 -2.93 -30.44 3.46
CA HIS A 29 -3.19 -30.76 4.87
C HIS A 29 -4.45 -30.05 5.41
N LYS A 30 -5.29 -30.86 6.07
CA LYS A 30 -6.47 -30.45 6.83
C LYS A 30 -6.15 -29.39 7.90
N ARG A 31 -7.05 -28.41 8.04
CA ARG A 31 -7.83 -28.10 9.27
C ARG A 31 -8.45 -26.72 9.11
N ARG A 32 -9.74 -26.71 8.77
CA ARG A 32 -10.60 -25.52 8.76
C ARG A 32 -10.86 -25.13 10.21
N HIS A 33 -9.95 -24.37 10.83
CA HIS A 33 -10.27 -23.68 12.08
C HIS A 33 -11.39 -22.67 11.80
N PRO A 34 -12.47 -22.63 12.61
CA PRO A 34 -13.44 -21.55 12.52
C PRO A 34 -12.76 -20.28 13.02
N ARG A 35 -12.20 -19.50 12.08
CA ARG A 35 -11.64 -18.18 12.35
C ARG A 35 -12.80 -17.30 12.81
N THR A 36 -12.65 -16.74 14.00
CA THR A 36 -13.59 -15.80 14.62
C THR A 36 -14.02 -14.72 13.63
N GLN A 37 -15.32 -14.67 13.31
CA GLN A 37 -15.96 -13.70 12.40
C GLN A 37 -15.79 -12.23 12.84
N ALA A 38 -15.29 -11.96 14.04
CA ALA A 38 -15.36 -10.65 14.69
C ALA A 38 -14.47 -9.55 14.08
N GLU A 39 -13.51 -9.89 13.21
CA GLU A 39 -12.57 -8.91 12.63
C GLU A 39 -12.60 -8.84 11.09
N HIS A 40 -13.50 -9.58 10.43
CA HIS A 40 -13.69 -9.43 9.00
C HIS A 40 -14.28 -8.03 8.69
N GLY A 41 -13.65 -7.30 7.78
CA GLY A 41 -14.08 -5.96 7.35
C GLY A 41 -13.55 -4.78 8.17
N LYS A 42 -13.00 -5.00 9.37
CA LYS A 42 -12.30 -3.94 10.14
C LYS A 42 -10.88 -3.75 9.58
N LEU A 43 -10.47 -2.49 9.47
CA LEU A 43 -9.12 -2.12 9.03
C LEU A 43 -8.19 -2.02 10.24
N HIS A 44 -7.09 -2.75 10.23
CA HIS A 44 -6.09 -2.71 11.29
C HIS A 44 -5.50 -1.28 11.45
N PRO A 45 -5.25 -0.79 12.69
CA PRO A 45 -4.67 0.53 12.92
C PRO A 45 -3.33 0.78 12.20
N ALA A 46 -2.46 -0.24 12.10
CA ALA A 46 -1.23 -0.17 11.32
C ALA A 46 -1.49 0.11 9.83
N CYS A 47 -2.49 -0.54 9.23
CA CYS A 47 -2.91 -0.25 7.86
C CYS A 47 -3.48 1.16 7.73
N LYS A 48 -4.26 1.62 8.71
CA LYS A 48 -4.75 3.00 8.71
C LYS A 48 -3.58 4.00 8.68
N LYS A 49 -2.58 3.83 9.55
CA LYS A 49 -1.38 4.71 9.58
C LYS A 49 -0.66 4.73 8.23
N TYR A 50 -0.40 3.56 7.64
CA TYR A 50 0.23 3.44 6.33
C TYR A 50 -0.57 4.14 5.23
N LEU A 51 -1.85 3.81 5.09
CA LEU A 51 -2.69 4.33 4.01
C LEU A 51 -2.93 5.83 4.14
N ASP A 52 -3.09 6.35 5.36
CA ASP A 52 -3.27 7.77 5.61
C ASP A 52 -1.99 8.55 5.26
N ARG A 53 -0.81 8.03 5.63
CA ARG A 53 0.48 8.61 5.25
C ARG A 53 0.68 8.60 3.74
N ARG A 54 0.44 7.46 3.09
CA ARG A 54 0.49 7.33 1.62
C ARG A 54 -0.45 8.32 0.94
N ALA A 55 -1.67 8.52 1.47
CA ALA A 55 -2.61 9.51 0.97
C ALA A 55 -2.06 10.94 1.13
N ALA A 56 -1.50 11.29 2.29
CA ALA A 56 -0.95 12.62 2.54
C ALA A 56 0.19 12.94 1.56
N TRP A 57 1.09 11.99 1.32
CA TRP A 57 2.16 12.13 0.33
C TRP A 57 1.64 12.40 -1.07
N TYR A 58 0.72 11.57 -1.59
CA TYR A 58 0.20 11.77 -2.95
C TYR A 58 -0.71 12.98 -3.08
N LYS A 59 -1.40 13.38 -2.00
CA LYS A 59 -2.13 14.64 -1.96
C LYS A 59 -1.17 15.83 -2.09
N TYR A 60 -0.06 15.82 -1.36
CA TYR A 60 0.99 16.84 -1.48
C TYR A 60 1.59 16.88 -2.89
N LYS A 61 1.81 15.73 -3.52
CA LYS A 61 2.29 15.62 -4.91
C LYS A 61 1.24 15.94 -5.97
N GLY A 62 -0.02 16.15 -5.61
CA GLY A 62 -1.12 16.37 -6.55
C GLY A 62 -1.51 15.14 -7.40
N ASN A 63 -1.08 13.94 -7.03
CA ASN A 63 -1.32 12.72 -7.82
C ASN A 63 -2.68 12.09 -7.48
N ARG A 64 -3.71 12.46 -8.25
CA ARG A 64 -5.09 11.96 -8.06
C ARG A 64 -5.28 10.49 -8.42
N ALA A 65 -4.47 9.96 -9.34
CA ALA A 65 -4.52 8.56 -9.74
C ALA A 65 -4.09 7.66 -8.57
N GLU A 66 -2.96 7.98 -7.96
CA GLU A 66 -2.45 7.26 -6.78
C GLU A 66 -3.40 7.35 -5.57
N LEU A 67 -4.10 8.48 -5.40
CA LEU A 67 -5.16 8.59 -4.39
C LEU A 67 -6.35 7.66 -4.66
N LYS A 68 -6.68 7.38 -5.93
CA LYS A 68 -7.69 6.38 -6.30
C LYS A 68 -7.20 4.97 -6.00
N GLU A 69 -5.95 4.65 -6.34
CA GLU A 69 -5.34 3.36 -6.01
C GLU A 69 -5.22 3.15 -4.50
N ASN A 70 -4.92 4.19 -3.73
CA ASN A 70 -4.88 4.10 -2.27
C ASN A 70 -6.25 3.79 -1.65
N ARG A 71 -7.35 4.32 -2.24
CA ARG A 71 -8.71 3.95 -1.83
C ARG A 71 -9.04 2.50 -2.16
N LYS A 72 -8.55 1.97 -3.28
CA LYS A 72 -8.69 0.54 -3.63
C LYS A 72 -7.88 -0.33 -2.67
N ALA A 73 -6.63 0.03 -2.38
CA ALA A 73 -5.78 -0.66 -1.40
C ALA A 73 -6.47 -0.74 -0.03
N ARG A 74 -7.08 0.36 0.45
CA ARG A 74 -7.86 0.37 1.69
C ARG A 74 -9.00 -0.64 1.69
N LYS A 75 -9.70 -0.80 0.57
CA LYS A 75 -10.77 -1.81 0.43
C LYS A 75 -10.18 -3.22 0.43
N ALA A 76 -9.09 -3.44 -0.30
CA ALA A 76 -8.41 -4.74 -0.37
C ALA A 76 -7.91 -5.20 1.01
N PHE A 77 -7.27 -4.32 1.77
CA PHE A 77 -6.80 -4.65 3.13
C PHE A 77 -7.95 -5.07 4.06
N ARG A 78 -9.14 -4.47 3.96
CA ARG A 78 -10.30 -4.89 4.78
C ARG A 78 -10.79 -6.31 4.47
N GLN A 79 -10.48 -6.85 3.29
CA GLN A 79 -10.83 -8.22 2.91
C GLN A 79 -9.82 -9.23 3.45
N LEU A 80 -8.62 -8.79 3.86
CA LEU A 80 -7.60 -9.67 4.41
C LEU A 80 -7.89 -9.99 5.88
N PRO A 81 -7.46 -11.18 6.36
CA PRO A 81 -7.50 -11.50 7.79
C PRO A 81 -6.76 -10.44 8.62
N TYR A 82 -7.28 -10.09 9.78
CA TYR A 82 -6.74 -9.00 10.61
C TYR A 82 -5.26 -9.15 10.98
N LYS A 83 -4.79 -10.38 11.24
CA LYS A 83 -3.36 -10.67 11.45
C LYS A 83 -2.50 -10.40 10.21
N GLU A 84 -3.02 -10.74 9.04
CA GLU A 84 -2.35 -10.55 7.75
C GLU A 84 -2.25 -9.06 7.39
N GLN A 85 -3.34 -8.31 7.63
CA GLN A 85 -3.35 -6.86 7.52
C GLN A 85 -2.18 -6.23 8.28
N ARG A 86 -1.95 -6.64 9.54
CA ARG A 86 -0.87 -6.10 10.36
C ARG A 86 0.51 -6.33 9.75
N ILE A 87 0.79 -7.55 9.28
CA ILE A 87 2.10 -7.92 8.73
C ILE A 87 2.35 -7.12 7.45
N GLN A 88 1.42 -7.18 6.50
CA GLN A 88 1.58 -6.53 5.20
C GLN A 88 1.66 -5.01 5.32
N CYS A 89 0.82 -4.39 6.14
CA CYS A 89 0.83 -2.94 6.30
C CYS A 89 2.03 -2.43 7.09
N ARG A 90 2.62 -3.23 8.00
CA ARG A 90 3.88 -2.85 8.65
C ARG A 90 5.02 -2.88 7.63
N ALA A 91 5.15 -3.96 6.87
CA ALA A 91 6.17 -4.06 5.82
C ALA A 91 6.01 -2.93 4.78
N ALA A 92 4.77 -2.64 4.34
CA ALA A 92 4.49 -1.56 3.42
C ALA A 92 4.76 -0.17 4.02
N TYR A 93 4.57 0.01 5.34
CA TYR A 93 4.91 1.25 6.03
C TYR A 93 6.41 1.49 6.02
N GLU A 94 7.20 0.47 6.38
CA GLU A 94 8.66 0.54 6.40
C GLU A 94 9.21 0.82 4.99
N ALA A 95 8.76 0.07 3.98
CA ALA A 95 9.16 0.32 2.59
C ALA A 95 8.76 1.72 2.08
N PHE A 96 7.60 2.25 2.53
CA PHE A 96 7.17 3.58 2.14
C PHE A 96 7.93 4.69 2.90
N ASP A 97 8.38 4.42 4.12
CA ASP A 97 9.22 5.32 4.91
C ASP A 97 10.58 5.55 4.24
N ASP A 98 11.16 4.48 3.69
CA ASP A 98 12.38 4.56 2.90
C ASP A 98 12.14 5.35 1.60
N PHE A 99 11.00 5.12 0.93
CA PHE A 99 10.64 5.81 -0.32
C PHE A 99 10.35 7.31 -0.14
N ASP A 100 9.61 7.70 0.91
CA ASP A 100 9.27 9.11 1.15
C ASP A 100 10.33 9.86 1.98
N HIS A 101 11.46 9.18 2.27
CA HIS A 101 12.58 9.65 3.08
C HIS A 101 12.16 10.18 4.46
N GLY A 102 11.12 9.61 5.05
CA GLY A 102 10.62 10.05 6.35
C GLY A 102 9.94 11.42 6.35
N LYS A 103 9.77 12.09 5.20
CA LYS A 103 9.29 13.50 5.13
C LYS A 103 7.91 13.71 5.73
N PHE A 104 7.13 12.63 5.86
CA PHE A 104 5.76 12.66 6.39
C PHE A 104 5.59 11.81 7.66
N ARG A 105 6.68 11.46 8.37
CA ARG A 105 6.60 11.06 9.78
C ARG A 105 6.16 12.29 10.59
N ARG A 106 4.86 12.42 10.85
CA ARG A 106 4.31 13.33 11.86
C ARG A 106 3.69 12.50 12.97
#